data_AF-A0A0U5G0D3-F1
#
_entry.id   AF-A0A0U5G0D3-F1
#
_cell.length_a   1.000
_cell.length_b   1.000
_cell.length_c   1.000
_cell.angle_alpha   90.00
_cell.angle_beta   90.00
_cell.angle_gamma   90.00
#
_symmetry.space_group_name_H-M   'P 1'
#
loop_
_entity.id
_entity.type
_entity.pdbx_description
1 polymer ?
#
loop_
_entity_poly.entity_id
_entity_poly.type
_entity_poly.pdbx_seq_one_letter_code
_entity_poly.pdbx_strand_id
1 'polypeptide(L)'
;MSTYEVEHNTTDPSNPAQPSRSRRPDLSTFFATLSEVSSDENRSRRGAVPPPGDISALYYSLAEGLTAMRLQGSGSYYSPDINGIREQLANQLNNPILPEADNRSTEHGDDLLQEMIQILLQRADRPPKEVEGVSEEFCDGLDRVPRSSLKPSQSCPICSNPFLDDKYPLVVRLPCHPTHLFDLECVRPWLRLRGTCPLDRTDFAEQLREKAEARKKAVEEDDEEEWDGMYG
;
A
#
# COMPACT_ATOMS: atom_id res chain seq x y z
N MET A 1 44.31 -27.50 -1.82
CA MET A 1 44.25 -26.08 -1.43
C MET A 1 43.27 -25.44 -2.39
N SER A 2 42.05 -25.17 -1.92
CA SER A 2 41.06 -24.40 -2.68
C SER A 2 41.65 -23.02 -2.98
N THR A 3 41.43 -22.53 -4.19
CA THR A 3 41.90 -21.19 -4.56
C THR A 3 41.05 -20.15 -3.83
N TYR A 4 41.71 -19.08 -3.38
CA TYR A 4 41.15 -17.97 -2.60
C TYR A 4 39.83 -17.40 -3.18
N GLU A 5 39.63 -17.53 -4.49
CA GLU A 5 38.44 -17.08 -5.23
C GLU A 5 37.17 -17.89 -4.89
N VAL A 6 37.31 -19.19 -4.62
CA VAL A 6 36.20 -20.09 -4.26
C VAL A 6 35.71 -19.81 -2.83
N GLU A 7 36.61 -19.33 -1.97
CA GLU A 7 36.33 -19.04 -0.56
C GLU A 7 35.71 -17.65 -0.36
N HIS A 8 35.89 -16.74 -1.32
CA HIS A 8 35.43 -15.35 -1.22
C HIS A 8 34.40 -14.92 -2.26
N ASN A 9 33.92 -15.82 -3.13
CA ASN A 9 32.89 -15.54 -4.15
C ASN A 9 33.16 -14.24 -4.93
N THR A 10 34.42 -13.97 -5.22
CA THR A 10 34.85 -12.80 -5.99
C THR A 10 35.05 -13.23 -7.45
N THR A 11 34.28 -12.65 -8.35
CA THR A 11 34.32 -12.90 -9.80
C THR A 11 35.70 -12.59 -10.39
N ASP A 12 36.27 -13.55 -11.12
CA ASP A 12 37.51 -13.41 -11.90
C ASP A 12 37.35 -12.38 -13.04
N PRO A 13 38.17 -11.31 -13.09
CA PRO A 13 38.09 -10.26 -14.11
C PRO A 13 38.48 -10.72 -15.53
N SER A 14 38.99 -11.94 -15.68
CA SER A 14 39.44 -12.52 -16.96
C SER A 14 38.30 -13.16 -17.76
N ASN A 15 37.15 -13.38 -17.14
CA ASN A 15 35.97 -13.91 -17.78
C ASN A 15 35.10 -12.73 -18.27
N PRO A 16 34.84 -12.57 -19.59
CA PRO A 16 33.89 -11.57 -20.06
C PRO A 16 32.50 -12.04 -19.65
N ALA A 17 32.14 -11.76 -18.39
CA ALA A 17 30.81 -11.94 -17.86
C ALA A 17 29.87 -11.16 -18.77
N GLN A 18 29.13 -11.90 -19.59
CA GLN A 18 27.92 -11.42 -20.24
C GLN A 18 27.16 -10.61 -19.19
N PRO A 19 26.81 -9.34 -19.44
CA PRO A 19 26.03 -8.58 -18.48
C PRO A 19 24.76 -9.39 -18.26
N SER A 20 24.61 -9.98 -17.07
CA SER A 20 23.39 -10.64 -16.69
C SER A 20 22.32 -9.57 -16.72
N ARG A 21 21.58 -9.48 -17.83
CA ARG A 21 20.40 -8.63 -17.95
C ARG A 21 19.48 -9.13 -16.86
N SER A 22 19.45 -8.43 -15.72
CA SER A 22 18.69 -8.86 -14.57
C SER A 22 17.22 -8.87 -14.99
N ARG A 23 16.63 -10.06 -15.03
CA ARG A 23 15.22 -10.30 -15.35
C ARG A 23 14.25 -9.75 -14.29
N ARG A 24 14.76 -8.94 -13.35
CA ARG A 24 14.05 -8.31 -12.26
C ARG A 24 14.41 -6.84 -12.28
N PRO A 25 13.42 -5.94 -12.36
CA PRO A 25 13.64 -4.54 -12.08
C PRO A 25 14.21 -4.39 -10.67
N ASP A 26 15.26 -3.57 -10.54
CA ASP A 26 15.77 -3.21 -9.23
C ASP A 26 14.82 -2.19 -8.60
N LEU A 27 14.26 -2.54 -7.44
CA LEU A 27 13.36 -1.69 -6.67
C LEU A 27 14.11 -0.96 -5.53
N SER A 28 15.45 -0.96 -5.54
CA SER A 28 16.29 -0.31 -4.53
C SER A 28 15.93 1.17 -4.31
N THR A 29 15.70 1.93 -5.38
CA THR A 29 15.26 3.33 -5.32
C THR A 29 13.88 3.49 -4.67
N PHE A 30 12.96 2.56 -4.95
CA PHE A 30 11.64 2.53 -4.30
C PHE A 30 11.77 2.23 -2.81
N PHE A 31 12.59 1.25 -2.41
CA PHE A 31 12.76 0.93 -1.00
C PHE A 31 13.50 2.02 -0.22
N ALA A 32 14.45 2.71 -0.84
CA ALA A 32 15.14 3.86 -0.25
C ALA A 32 14.14 4.99 0.04
N THR A 33 13.36 5.41 -0.96
CA THR A 33 12.32 6.44 -0.78
C THR A 33 11.22 6.00 0.21
N LEU A 34 10.91 4.70 0.29
CA LEU A 34 9.90 4.18 1.22
C LEU A 34 10.38 4.22 2.67
N SER A 35 11.69 3.98 2.87
CA SER A 35 12.30 4.10 4.19
C SER A 35 12.29 5.56 4.69
N GLU A 36 12.53 6.52 3.80
CA GLU A 36 12.49 7.95 4.13
C GLU A 36 11.07 8.41 4.46
N VAL A 37 10.07 7.99 3.66
CA VAL A 37 8.66 8.35 3.86
C VAL A 37 8.06 7.69 5.10
N SER A 38 8.43 6.44 5.42
CA SER A 38 7.91 5.73 6.59
C SER A 38 8.56 6.14 7.91
N SER A 39 9.78 6.67 7.86
CA SER A 39 10.50 7.12 9.06
C SER A 39 9.92 8.43 9.58
N ASP A 40 9.27 8.37 10.74
CA ASP A 40 8.79 9.56 11.47
C ASP A 40 9.95 10.41 12.02
N GLU A 41 11.17 9.87 12.07
CA GLU A 41 12.35 10.47 12.70
C GLU A 41 12.90 11.68 11.94
N ASN A 42 12.79 11.69 10.60
CA ASN A 42 13.22 12.81 9.76
C ASN A 42 12.16 13.90 9.59
N ARG A 43 11.00 13.80 10.25
CA ARG A 43 9.90 14.76 10.08
C ARG A 43 10.07 15.92 11.05
N SER A 44 10.07 17.14 10.53
CA SER A 44 10.20 18.38 11.31
C SER A 44 9.09 18.58 12.35
N ARG A 45 7.95 17.87 12.25
CA ARG A 45 6.86 17.86 13.24
C ARG A 45 6.33 16.43 13.40
N ARG A 46 6.12 15.99 14.63
CA ARG A 46 5.48 14.69 14.94
C ARG A 46 4.08 14.66 14.32
N GLY A 47 3.76 13.60 13.59
CA GLY A 47 2.46 13.43 12.93
C GLY A 47 2.26 14.25 11.64
N ALA A 48 3.31 14.90 11.12
CA ALA A 48 3.22 15.55 9.81
C ALA A 48 3.16 14.51 8.68
N VAL A 49 2.32 14.78 7.69
CA VAL A 49 2.25 13.99 6.45
C VAL A 49 3.57 14.19 5.68
N PRO A 50 4.16 13.13 5.09
CA PRO A 50 5.32 13.28 4.23
C PRO A 50 5.00 14.26 3.08
N PRO A 51 5.99 15.03 2.60
CA PRO A 51 5.72 16.02 1.57
C PRO A 51 5.19 15.32 0.32
N PRO A 52 4.27 15.96 -0.41
CA PRO A 52 3.59 15.34 -1.55
C PRO A 52 4.55 14.89 -2.67
N GLY A 53 5.73 15.52 -2.77
CA GLY A 53 6.78 15.13 -3.71
C GLY A 53 7.43 13.78 -3.40
N ASP A 54 7.62 13.43 -2.13
CA ASP A 54 8.23 12.16 -1.74
C ASP A 54 7.25 11.00 -1.96
N ILE A 55 5.96 11.25 -1.69
CA ILE A 55 4.87 10.30 -1.96
C ILE A 55 4.71 10.08 -3.47
N SER A 56 4.74 11.13 -4.28
CA SER A 56 4.64 10.98 -5.73
C SER A 56 5.87 10.25 -6.30
N ALA A 57 7.07 10.54 -5.81
CA ALA A 57 8.30 9.84 -6.19
C ALA A 57 8.23 8.32 -5.91
N LEU A 58 7.61 7.91 -4.80
CA LEU A 58 7.33 6.51 -4.50
C LEU A 58 6.44 5.85 -5.56
N TYR A 59 5.31 6.48 -5.89
CA TYR A 59 4.37 5.95 -6.86
C TYR A 59 4.96 5.89 -8.27
N TYR A 60 5.74 6.91 -8.69
CA TYR A 60 6.43 6.91 -9.98
C TYR A 60 7.53 5.82 -10.04
N SER A 61 8.33 5.65 -8.99
CA SER A 61 9.38 4.62 -8.93
C SER A 61 8.79 3.20 -9.02
N LEU A 62 7.65 2.97 -8.39
CA LEU A 62 6.93 1.70 -8.48
C LEU A 62 6.33 1.49 -9.88
N ALA A 63 5.70 2.52 -10.45
CA ALA A 63 5.14 2.47 -11.80
C ALA A 63 6.22 2.18 -12.86
N GLU A 64 7.41 2.75 -12.71
CA GLU A 64 8.57 2.49 -13.56
C GLU A 64 9.02 1.01 -13.46
N GLY A 65 9.11 0.47 -12.24
CA GLY A 65 9.44 -0.94 -12.02
C GLY A 65 8.44 -1.90 -12.68
N LEU A 66 7.13 -1.61 -12.58
CA LEU A 66 6.09 -2.40 -13.24
C LEU A 66 6.15 -2.27 -14.77
N THR A 67 6.45 -1.08 -15.29
CA THR A 67 6.62 -0.83 -16.72
C THR A 67 7.79 -1.64 -17.28
N ALA A 68 8.89 -1.72 -16.53
CA ALA A 68 10.04 -2.56 -16.87
C ALA A 68 9.68 -4.06 -16.89
N MET A 69 8.80 -4.54 -16.00
CA MET A 69 8.32 -5.93 -16.03
C MET A 69 7.44 -6.22 -17.25
N ARG A 70 6.57 -5.29 -17.63
CA ARG A 70 5.69 -5.41 -18.81
C ARG A 70 6.48 -5.49 -20.12
N LEU A 71 7.50 -4.63 -20.28
CA LEU A 71 8.39 -4.65 -21.45
C LEU A 71 9.24 -5.93 -21.52
N GLN A 72 9.53 -6.55 -20.38
CA GLN A 72 10.26 -7.82 -20.32
C GLN A 72 9.35 -9.03 -20.59
N GLY A 73 8.09 -8.99 -20.14
CA GLY A 73 7.08 -10.03 -20.41
C GLY A 73 6.78 -10.21 -21.90
N SER A 74 6.80 -9.11 -22.66
CA SER A 74 6.63 -9.08 -24.11
C SER A 74 7.90 -9.45 -24.92
N GLY A 75 9.06 -9.60 -24.27
CA GLY A 75 10.37 -9.71 -24.92
C GLY A 75 10.93 -11.13 -25.16
N SER A 76 10.19 -12.21 -24.86
CA SER A 76 10.76 -13.58 -24.82
C SER A 76 10.41 -14.53 -25.99
N TYR A 77 9.92 -14.06 -27.14
CA TYR A 77 9.64 -14.97 -28.29
C TYR A 77 10.21 -14.60 -29.66
N TYR A 78 11.00 -13.53 -29.80
CA TYR A 78 11.72 -13.27 -31.07
C TYR A 78 13.23 -13.43 -30.89
N SER A 79 13.66 -14.70 -30.80
CA SER A 79 15.02 -15.09 -31.18
C SER A 79 15.11 -15.11 -32.71
N PRO A 80 15.97 -14.31 -33.36
CA PRO A 80 15.91 -14.06 -34.80
C PRO A 80 16.44 -15.19 -35.70
N ASP A 81 16.32 -16.47 -35.32
CA ASP A 81 16.84 -17.59 -36.15
C ASP A 81 16.06 -18.92 -36.09
N ILE A 82 14.90 -19.00 -35.42
CA ILE A 82 14.16 -20.29 -35.32
C ILE A 82 13.26 -20.54 -36.54
N ASN A 83 12.87 -19.50 -37.28
CA ASN A 83 11.99 -19.66 -38.45
C ASN A 83 12.65 -20.50 -39.56
N GLY A 84 13.97 -20.39 -39.76
CA GLY A 84 14.69 -21.19 -40.76
C GLY A 84 14.77 -22.68 -40.40
N ILE A 85 14.94 -22.99 -39.11
CA ILE A 85 15.07 -24.38 -38.62
C ILE A 85 13.70 -25.08 -38.58
N ARG A 86 12.63 -24.33 -38.27
CA ARG A 86 11.26 -24.85 -38.18
C ARG A 86 10.68 -25.25 -39.55
N GLU A 87 10.96 -24.47 -40.59
CA GLU A 87 10.58 -24.78 -41.98
C GLU A 87 11.28 -26.05 -42.49
N GLN A 88 12.55 -26.24 -42.13
CA GLN A 88 13.33 -27.42 -42.53
C GLN A 88 12.88 -28.70 -41.82
N LEU A 89 12.47 -28.62 -40.55
CA LEU A 89 12.02 -29.77 -39.78
C LEU A 89 10.56 -30.16 -40.10
N ALA A 90 9.69 -29.19 -40.39
CA ALA A 90 8.29 -29.43 -40.78
C ALA A 90 8.18 -30.20 -42.11
N ASN A 91 9.07 -29.93 -43.07
CA ASN A 91 9.12 -30.62 -44.36
C ASN A 91 9.62 -32.06 -44.27
N GLN A 92 10.29 -32.47 -43.18
CA GLN A 92 10.79 -33.83 -42.99
C GLN A 92 9.80 -34.77 -42.29
N LEU A 93 8.80 -34.25 -41.55
CA LEU A 93 8.00 -35.07 -40.64
C LEU A 93 6.50 -35.16 -40.95
N ASN A 94 6.00 -34.51 -42.02
CA ASN A 94 4.61 -34.66 -42.52
C ASN A 94 3.53 -34.72 -41.40
N ASN A 95 3.65 -33.86 -40.38
CA ASN A 95 2.79 -33.88 -39.21
C ASN A 95 2.22 -32.46 -38.96
N PRO A 96 0.94 -32.19 -39.27
CA PRO A 96 0.44 -30.82 -39.37
C PRO A 96 -0.13 -30.23 -38.06
N ILE A 97 0.24 -30.73 -36.87
CA ILE A 97 -0.33 -30.21 -35.62
C ILE A 97 0.75 -30.10 -34.54
N LEU A 98 1.33 -28.91 -34.41
CA LEU A 98 1.98 -28.47 -33.18
C LEU A 98 0.95 -27.66 -32.37
N PRO A 99 0.84 -27.84 -31.04
CA PRO A 99 -0.06 -27.04 -30.23
C PRO A 99 0.40 -25.59 -30.26
N GLU A 100 -0.52 -24.68 -30.53
CA GLU A 100 -0.31 -23.24 -30.45
C GLU A 100 0.23 -22.91 -29.06
N ALA A 101 1.41 -22.25 -29.00
CA ALA A 101 1.93 -21.76 -27.74
C ALA A 101 0.88 -20.81 -27.13
N ASP A 102 0.40 -21.16 -25.94
CA ASP A 102 -0.75 -20.55 -25.28
C ASP A 102 -0.40 -19.13 -24.82
N ASN A 103 -0.40 -18.18 -25.76
CA ASN A 103 -0.03 -16.77 -25.57
C ASN A 103 -1.04 -15.98 -24.72
N ARG A 104 -2.21 -16.59 -24.45
CA ARG A 104 -3.29 -15.98 -23.65
C ARG A 104 -2.85 -15.63 -22.23
N SER A 105 -1.98 -16.42 -21.61
CA SER A 105 -1.59 -16.20 -20.21
C SER A 105 -0.70 -14.97 -20.02
N THR A 106 0.13 -14.63 -21.02
CA THR A 106 1.02 -13.47 -21.01
C THR A 106 0.23 -12.18 -21.23
N GLU A 107 -0.75 -12.20 -22.14
CA GLU A 107 -1.61 -11.05 -22.45
C GLU A 107 -2.44 -10.59 -21.24
N HIS A 108 -3.03 -11.53 -20.49
CA HIS A 108 -3.79 -11.19 -19.27
C HIS A 108 -2.90 -10.58 -18.17
N GLY A 109 -1.63 -10.97 -18.12
CA GLY A 109 -0.66 -10.38 -17.17
C GLY A 109 -0.30 -8.94 -17.55
N ASP A 110 -0.09 -8.67 -18.83
CA ASP A 110 0.25 -7.33 -19.32
C ASP A 110 -0.91 -6.34 -19.17
N ASP A 111 -2.16 -6.79 -19.35
CA ASP A 111 -3.36 -5.96 -19.14
C ASP A 111 -3.53 -5.59 -17.65
N LEU A 112 -3.34 -6.55 -16.74
CA LEU A 112 -3.38 -6.31 -15.29
C LEU A 112 -2.27 -5.35 -14.84
N LEU A 113 -1.05 -5.53 -15.35
CA LEU A 113 0.06 -4.63 -15.07
C LEU A 113 -0.23 -3.22 -15.59
N GLN A 114 -0.85 -3.09 -16.77
CA GLN A 114 -1.23 -1.79 -17.32
C GLN A 114 -2.29 -1.08 -16.47
N GLU A 115 -3.31 -1.80 -16.01
CA GLU A 115 -4.31 -1.25 -15.10
C GLU A 115 -3.66 -0.75 -13.80
N MET A 116 -2.78 -1.56 -13.21
CA MET A 116 -2.06 -1.19 -11.98
C MET A 116 -1.16 0.03 -12.17
N ILE A 117 -0.43 0.12 -13.29
CA ILE A 117 0.40 1.29 -13.63
C ILE A 117 -0.48 2.55 -13.73
N GLN A 118 -1.64 2.46 -14.38
CA GLN A 118 -2.54 3.60 -14.52
C GLN A 118 -3.05 4.11 -13.15
N ILE A 119 -3.39 3.19 -12.25
CA ILE A 119 -3.82 3.54 -10.88
C ILE A 119 -2.68 4.23 -10.11
N LEU A 120 -1.44 3.77 -10.26
CA LEU A 120 -0.28 4.35 -9.57
C LEU A 120 0.05 5.76 -10.09
N LEU A 121 0.04 5.97 -11.41
CA LEU A 121 0.27 7.30 -12.00
C LEU A 121 -0.83 8.29 -11.56
N GLN A 122 -2.09 7.87 -11.51
CA GLN A 122 -3.19 8.71 -11.03
C GLN A 122 -3.01 9.11 -9.55
N ARG A 123 -2.47 8.22 -8.72
CA ARG A 123 -2.15 8.52 -7.31
C ARG A 123 -0.91 9.40 -7.16
N ALA A 124 0.05 9.29 -8.08
CA ALA A 124 1.23 10.14 -8.11
C ALA A 124 0.90 11.59 -8.45
N ASP A 125 -0.05 11.82 -9.36
CA ASP A 125 -0.50 13.16 -9.77
C ASP A 125 -1.40 13.84 -8.72
N ARG A 126 -2.01 13.05 -7.83
CA ARG A 126 -2.86 13.52 -6.73
C ARG A 126 -2.45 12.84 -5.42
N PRO A 127 -1.24 13.14 -4.90
CA PRO A 127 -0.80 12.55 -3.65
C PRO A 127 -1.78 12.94 -2.53
N PRO A 128 -2.16 12.00 -1.65
CA PRO A 128 -3.07 12.29 -0.55
C PRO A 128 -2.47 13.40 0.31
N LYS A 129 -3.18 14.52 0.44
CA LYS A 129 -2.72 15.72 1.12
C LYS A 129 -2.83 15.63 2.64
N GLU A 130 -3.66 14.72 3.13
CA GLU A 130 -3.97 14.52 4.55
C GLU A 130 -4.02 13.02 4.84
N VAL A 131 -3.60 12.62 6.04
CA VAL A 131 -3.78 11.25 6.52
C VAL A 131 -5.27 11.05 6.73
N GLU A 132 -5.89 10.17 5.93
CA GLU A 132 -7.32 9.80 6.07
C GLU A 132 -7.62 9.16 7.44
N GLY A 133 -6.58 8.74 8.15
CA GLY A 133 -6.69 8.16 9.47
C GLY A 133 -6.98 9.17 10.58
N VAL A 134 -7.50 8.63 11.67
CA VAL A 134 -7.81 9.40 12.88
C VAL A 134 -6.56 9.52 13.77
N SER A 135 -6.45 10.63 14.53
CA SER A 135 -5.34 10.87 15.45
C SER A 135 -5.28 9.82 16.58
N GLU A 136 -4.08 9.67 17.14
CA GLU A 136 -3.85 8.72 18.23
C GLU A 136 -4.65 9.08 19.48
N GLU A 137 -4.85 10.37 19.75
CA GLU A 137 -5.62 10.82 20.92
C GLU A 137 -7.09 10.40 20.84
N PHE A 138 -7.67 10.38 19.64
CA PHE A 138 -9.05 9.90 19.48
C PHE A 138 -9.14 8.40 19.72
N CYS A 139 -8.15 7.61 19.27
CA CYS A 139 -8.12 6.18 19.55
C CYS A 139 -8.05 5.91 21.06
N ASP A 140 -7.29 6.71 21.79
CA ASP A 140 -7.14 6.58 23.24
C ASP A 140 -8.38 7.05 24.02
N GLY A 141 -9.13 8.00 23.46
CA GLY A 141 -10.38 8.53 24.00
C GLY A 141 -11.62 7.67 23.74
N LEU A 142 -11.49 6.54 23.04
CA LEU A 142 -12.60 5.62 22.79
C LEU A 142 -13.17 5.02 24.10
N ASP A 143 -14.47 4.76 24.08
CA ASP A 143 -15.19 4.22 25.24
C ASP A 143 -14.72 2.79 25.56
N ARG A 144 -14.24 2.58 26.79
CA ARG A 144 -13.68 1.31 27.24
C ARG A 144 -14.75 0.49 27.94
N VAL A 145 -14.95 -0.74 27.47
CA VAL A 145 -15.96 -1.64 28.03
C VAL A 145 -15.31 -2.51 29.12
N PRO A 146 -15.78 -2.44 30.38
CA PRO A 146 -15.21 -3.26 31.44
C PRO A 146 -15.55 -4.74 31.26
N ARG A 147 -14.70 -5.62 31.79
CA ARG A 147 -14.85 -7.08 31.71
C ARG A 147 -16.18 -7.59 32.27
N SER A 148 -16.79 -6.87 33.22
CA SER A 148 -18.07 -7.23 33.84
C SER A 148 -19.27 -7.16 32.90
N SER A 149 -19.22 -6.30 31.87
CA SER A 149 -20.28 -6.18 30.86
C SER A 149 -20.09 -7.10 29.65
N LEU A 150 -18.94 -7.76 29.53
CA LEU A 150 -18.61 -8.60 28.38
C LEU A 150 -19.14 -10.03 28.57
N LYS A 151 -19.76 -10.56 27.51
CA LYS A 151 -20.20 -11.96 27.46
C LYS A 151 -19.06 -12.85 26.92
N PRO A 152 -18.92 -14.11 27.38
CA PRO A 152 -17.90 -15.04 26.90
C PRO A 152 -18.02 -15.41 25.41
N SER A 153 -19.19 -15.18 24.81
CA SER A 153 -19.44 -15.48 23.41
C SER A 153 -18.99 -14.38 22.44
N GLN A 154 -18.48 -13.26 22.94
CA GLN A 154 -18.07 -12.14 22.10
C GLN A 154 -16.56 -12.21 21.83
N SER A 155 -16.21 -12.10 20.55
CA SER A 155 -14.85 -12.14 20.02
C SER A 155 -14.59 -10.92 19.15
N CYS A 156 -13.31 -10.58 18.98
CA CYS A 156 -12.89 -9.49 18.13
C CYS A 156 -13.08 -9.88 16.65
N PRO A 157 -13.79 -9.09 15.82
CA PRO A 157 -13.95 -9.38 14.39
C PRO A 157 -12.66 -9.30 13.56
N ILE A 158 -11.59 -8.71 14.09
CA ILE A 158 -10.32 -8.49 13.37
C ILE A 158 -9.38 -9.69 13.58
N CYS A 159 -9.15 -10.09 14.83
CA CYS A 159 -8.25 -11.20 15.17
C CYS A 159 -8.98 -12.52 15.45
N SER A 160 -10.32 -12.50 15.51
CA SER A 160 -11.18 -13.64 15.85
C SER A 160 -10.97 -14.25 17.25
N ASN A 161 -10.20 -13.59 18.13
CA ASN A 161 -9.96 -14.08 19.49
C ASN A 161 -11.11 -13.68 20.44
N PRO A 162 -11.50 -14.56 21.38
CA PRO A 162 -12.46 -14.22 22.43
C PRO A 162 -11.92 -13.15 23.38
N PHE A 163 -12.76 -12.17 23.75
CA PHE A 163 -12.32 -11.08 24.64
C PHE A 163 -11.97 -11.53 26.06
N LEU A 164 -12.47 -12.69 26.52
CA LEU A 164 -12.21 -13.15 27.88
C LEU A 164 -10.96 -14.03 28.02
N ASP A 165 -10.31 -14.38 26.91
CA ASP A 165 -9.10 -15.22 26.92
C ASP A 165 -7.88 -14.44 27.41
N ASP A 166 -7.85 -13.12 27.21
CA ASP A 166 -6.80 -12.26 27.73
C ASP A 166 -7.01 -11.94 29.23
N LYS A 167 -5.90 -11.82 29.97
CA LYS A 167 -5.86 -11.40 31.38
C LYS A 167 -6.26 -9.93 31.55
N TYR A 168 -5.95 -9.08 30.56
CA TYR A 168 -6.27 -7.65 30.57
C TYR A 168 -6.93 -7.23 29.25
N PRO A 169 -8.19 -7.63 29.01
CA PRO A 169 -8.84 -7.35 27.74
C PRO A 169 -9.12 -5.86 27.58
N LEU A 170 -8.49 -5.26 26.57
CA LEU A 170 -8.65 -3.85 26.21
C LEU A 170 -9.70 -3.72 25.11
N VAL A 171 -10.97 -3.93 25.49
CA VAL A 171 -12.08 -3.82 24.55
C VAL A 171 -12.57 -2.37 24.48
N VAL A 172 -12.63 -1.85 23.26
CA VAL A 172 -13.18 -0.54 22.95
C VAL A 172 -14.46 -0.67 22.15
N ARG A 173 -15.37 0.28 22.39
CA ARG A 173 -16.61 0.44 21.64
C ARG A 173 -16.49 1.62 20.71
N LEU A 174 -16.72 1.38 19.42
CA LEU A 174 -16.77 2.46 18.43
C LEU A 174 -18.07 3.27 18.56
N PRO A 175 -18.04 4.58 18.26
CA PRO A 175 -19.23 5.44 18.39
C PRO A 175 -20.27 5.23 17.28
N CYS A 176 -20.01 4.38 16.27
CA CYS A 176 -20.95 4.08 15.19
C CYS A 176 -22.16 3.26 15.66
N HIS A 177 -21.93 2.15 16.39
CA HIS A 177 -23.00 1.29 16.87
C HIS A 177 -22.63 0.58 18.17
N PRO A 178 -23.56 0.36 19.12
CA PRO A 178 -23.27 -0.29 20.40
C PRO A 178 -22.78 -1.74 20.30
N THR A 179 -22.95 -2.41 19.15
CA THR A 179 -22.48 -3.78 18.90
C THR A 179 -21.05 -3.83 18.38
N HIS A 180 -20.43 -2.69 18.10
CA HIS A 180 -19.12 -2.59 17.47
C HIS A 180 -18.02 -2.57 18.51
N LEU A 181 -17.62 -3.77 18.90
CA LEU A 181 -16.65 -4.06 19.94
C LEU A 181 -15.39 -4.65 19.29
N PHE A 182 -14.24 -4.08 19.64
CA PHE A 182 -12.96 -4.51 19.12
C PHE A 182 -11.91 -4.42 20.22
N ASP A 183 -10.83 -5.18 20.08
CA ASP A 183 -9.63 -4.96 20.88
C ASP A 183 -8.93 -3.69 20.39
N LEU A 184 -8.47 -2.86 21.33
CA LEU A 184 -7.77 -1.60 21.04
C LEU A 184 -6.55 -1.82 20.14
N GLU A 185 -5.81 -2.91 20.37
CA GLU A 185 -4.62 -3.26 19.58
C GLU A 185 -4.96 -3.61 18.12
N CYS A 186 -6.12 -4.21 17.90
CA CYS A 186 -6.56 -4.61 16.57
C CYS A 186 -7.15 -3.43 15.79
N VAL A 187 -7.94 -2.57 16.45
CA VAL A 187 -8.65 -1.47 15.80
C VAL A 187 -7.79 -0.22 15.62
N ARG A 188 -6.79 0.01 16.48
CA ARG A 188 -5.93 1.21 16.42
C ARG A 188 -5.12 1.31 15.12
N PRO A 189 -4.45 0.26 14.61
CA PRO A 189 -3.77 0.32 13.30
C PRO A 189 -4.74 0.61 12.16
N TRP A 190 -5.97 0.07 12.23
CA TRP A 190 -7.00 0.27 11.21
C TRP A 190 -7.48 1.72 11.15
N LEU A 191 -7.86 2.30 12.31
CA LEU A 191 -8.33 3.68 12.40
C LEU A 191 -7.25 4.70 12.03
N ARG A 192 -5.97 4.41 12.32
CA ARG A 192 -4.85 5.27 11.92
C ARG A 192 -4.59 5.28 10.42
N LEU A 193 -5.05 4.27 9.69
CA LEU A 193 -4.84 4.18 8.24
C LEU A 193 -6.01 4.75 7.44
N ARG A 194 -7.26 4.44 7.84
CA ARG A 194 -8.45 4.81 7.07
C ARG A 194 -9.51 5.58 7.85
N GLY A 195 -9.41 5.66 9.18
CA GLY A 195 -10.42 6.34 10.00
C GLY A 195 -11.82 5.72 9.99
N THR A 196 -12.00 4.56 9.35
CA THR A 196 -13.31 3.94 9.12
C THR A 196 -13.57 2.73 10.02
N CYS A 197 -14.84 2.48 10.36
CA CYS A 197 -15.23 1.27 11.08
C CYS A 197 -15.05 0.01 10.20
N PRO A 198 -14.40 -1.06 10.67
CA PRO A 198 -14.24 -2.31 9.90
C PRO A 198 -15.56 -3.00 9.50
N LEU A 199 -16.64 -2.77 10.26
CA LEU A 199 -17.94 -3.41 10.05
C LEU A 199 -18.89 -2.54 9.21
N ASP A 200 -19.12 -1.27 9.62
CA ASP A 200 -20.10 -0.39 8.97
C ASP A 200 -19.49 0.62 7.98
N ARG A 201 -18.15 0.69 7.88
CA ARG A 201 -17.42 1.67 7.06
C ARG A 201 -17.71 3.14 7.38
N THR A 202 -18.39 3.44 8.49
CA THR A 202 -18.57 4.81 8.98
C THR A 202 -17.21 5.48 9.16
N ASP A 203 -17.02 6.64 8.55
CA ASP A 203 -15.78 7.41 8.60
C ASP A 203 -15.81 8.35 9.82
N PHE A 204 -14.90 8.12 10.78
CA PHE A 204 -14.73 8.97 11.94
C PHE A 204 -13.79 10.14 11.67
N ALA A 205 -12.90 10.03 10.68
CA ALA A 205 -12.01 11.13 10.30
C ALA A 205 -12.81 12.26 9.65
N GLU A 206 -13.77 11.94 8.79
CA GLU A 206 -14.70 12.91 8.21
C GLU A 206 -15.50 13.64 9.30
N GLN A 207 -16.12 12.91 10.23
CA GLN A 207 -16.89 13.51 11.33
C GLN A 207 -16.06 14.45 12.21
N LEU A 208 -14.79 14.12 12.47
CA LEU A 208 -13.89 14.98 13.25
C LEU A 208 -13.52 16.25 12.48
N ARG A 209 -13.30 16.15 11.16
CA ARG A 209 -13.02 17.30 10.30
C ARG A 209 -14.21 18.23 10.20
N GLU A 210 -15.39 17.70 9.91
CA GLU A 210 -16.63 18.48 9.86
C GLU A 210 -16.91 19.19 11.19
N LYS A 211 -16.72 18.50 12.32
CA LYS A 211 -16.88 19.10 13.64
C LYS A 211 -15.85 20.20 13.92
N ALA A 212 -14.61 20.04 13.46
CA ALA A 212 -13.58 21.06 13.60
C ALA A 212 -13.85 22.28 12.72
N GLU A 213 -14.35 22.07 11.50
CA GLU A 213 -14.77 23.12 10.56
C GLU A 213 -15.99 23.88 11.08
N ALA A 214 -17.01 23.18 11.57
CA ALA A 214 -18.18 23.80 12.20
C ALA A 214 -17.81 24.64 13.43
N ARG A 215 -16.84 24.17 14.23
CA ARG A 215 -16.33 24.95 15.37
C ARG A 215 -15.58 26.22 14.93
N LYS A 216 -14.81 26.17 13.84
CA LYS A 216 -14.15 27.37 13.30
C LYS A 216 -15.16 28.37 12.77
N LYS A 217 -16.15 27.89 12.00
CA LYS A 217 -17.21 28.73 11.45
C LYS A 217 -18.00 29.44 12.55
N ALA A 218 -18.32 28.75 13.64
CA ALA A 218 -19.03 29.35 14.77
C ALA A 218 -18.23 30.47 15.47
N VAL A 219 -16.89 30.42 15.46
CA VAL A 219 -16.05 31.50 16.01
C VAL A 219 -15.99 32.69 15.05
N GLU A 220 -15.89 32.43 13.74
CA GLU A 220 -15.91 33.48 12.71
C GLU A 220 -17.26 34.22 12.67
N GLU A 221 -18.38 33.51 12.82
CA GLU A 221 -19.72 34.11 12.90
C GLU A 221 -19.89 34.98 14.17
N ASP A 222 -19.36 34.55 15.33
CA ASP A 222 -19.41 35.31 16.59
C ASP A 222 -18.53 36.58 16.53
N ASP A 223 -17.33 36.48 15.92
CA ASP A 223 -16.46 37.64 15.68
C ASP A 223 -17.14 38.65 14.72
N GLU A 224 -17.76 38.20 13.63
CA GLU A 224 -18.48 39.09 12.68
C GLU A 224 -19.68 39.79 13.33
N GLU A 225 -20.47 39.09 14.15
CA GLU A 225 -21.58 39.68 14.90
C GLU A 225 -21.13 40.71 15.95
N GLU A 226 -19.99 40.48 16.63
CA GLU A 226 -19.42 41.43 17.59
C GLU A 226 -18.94 42.73 16.90
N TRP A 227 -18.43 42.65 15.67
CA TRP A 227 -18.01 43.83 14.89
C TRP A 227 -19.19 44.64 14.33
N ASP A 228 -20.32 44.01 14.01
CA ASP A 228 -21.53 44.68 13.48
C ASP A 228 -22.33 45.40 14.58
N GLY A 229 -22.21 44.95 15.84
CA GLY A 229 -22.89 45.56 17.00
C GLY A 229 -22.26 46.85 17.55
N MET A 230 -21.03 47.20 17.14
CA MET A 230 -20.26 48.32 17.72
C MET A 230 -20.41 49.66 16.95
N TYR A 231 -21.12 49.68 15.81
CA TYR A 231 -21.34 50.87 14.97
C TYR A 231 -22.83 51.20 14.72
N GLY A 232 -23.68 50.98 15.73
CA GLY A 232 -25.12 51.35 15.73
C GLY A 232 -25.45 52.54 16.62
#